data_AF-A0A142W1D5-F1
#
_entry.id   AF-A0A142W1D5-F1
#
_cell.length_a   1.000
_cell.length_b   1.000
_cell.length_c   1.000
_cell.angle_alpha   90.00
_cell.angle_beta   90.00
_cell.angle_gamma   90.00
#
_symmetry.space_group_name_H-M   'P 1'
#
loop_
_entity.id
_entity.type
_entity.pdbx_description
1 polymer ?
#
loop_
_entity_poly.entity_id
_entity_poly.type
_entity_poly.pdbx_seq_one_letter_code
_entity_poly.pdbx_strand_id
1 'polypeptide(L)'
;MPRRAGGGGRAAASHLLFFDAARRTRQTGAMDAIRHYFLAQLAEQEAEAARHLGDGYWIDSRTGRNVGLDELQAIGAMKAIALDPRPGEEDAHIYLGRLLADLDDVANRFRAAAPDPDGYGIATIGTVARRLAAFDPSARCRSAP
;
A
#
# COMPACT_ATOMS: atom_id res chain seq x y z
N MET A 1 -53.12 37.94 -15.19
CA MET A 1 -51.97 38.03 -14.26
C MET A 1 -51.08 36.80 -14.45
N PRO A 2 -49.87 36.90 -15.04
CA PRO A 2 -48.98 35.75 -15.16
C PRO A 2 -48.04 35.67 -13.95
N ARG A 3 -47.97 34.51 -13.29
CA ARG A 3 -46.98 34.25 -12.23
C ARG A 3 -45.82 33.48 -12.84
N ARG A 4 -44.67 34.16 -12.98
CA ARG A 4 -43.36 33.52 -13.18
C ARG A 4 -43.00 32.73 -11.91
N ALA A 5 -42.61 31.47 -12.06
CA ALA A 5 -41.80 30.76 -11.08
C ALA A 5 -40.61 30.13 -11.81
N GLY A 6 -39.49 30.84 -11.80
CA GLY A 6 -38.18 30.31 -12.15
C GLY A 6 -37.28 30.45 -10.94
N GLY A 7 -36.42 29.47 -10.68
CA GLY A 7 -35.32 29.63 -9.72
C GLY A 7 -35.04 28.48 -8.76
N GLY A 8 -35.18 27.21 -9.16
CA GLY A 8 -34.77 26.07 -8.32
C GLY A 8 -33.44 25.40 -8.70
N GLY A 9 -32.97 25.56 -9.95
CA GLY A 9 -31.93 24.68 -10.52
C GLY A 9 -30.48 24.99 -10.15
N ARG A 10 -30.15 26.21 -9.72
CA ARG A 10 -28.75 26.62 -9.50
C ARG A 10 -28.17 26.22 -8.14
N ALA A 11 -28.97 26.26 -7.08
CA ALA A 11 -28.50 25.93 -5.73
C ALA A 11 -28.24 24.41 -5.56
N ALA A 12 -29.09 23.57 -6.16
CA ALA A 12 -28.94 22.11 -6.12
C ALA A 12 -27.69 21.62 -6.89
N ALA A 13 -27.39 22.23 -8.05
CA ALA A 13 -26.22 21.89 -8.85
C ALA A 13 -24.90 22.24 -8.13
N SER A 14 -24.81 23.41 -7.49
CA SER A 14 -23.63 23.81 -6.73
C SER A 14 -23.39 22.87 -5.54
N HIS A 15 -24.44 22.52 -4.79
CA HIS A 15 -24.33 21.64 -3.62
C HIS A 15 -23.75 20.26 -4.00
N LEU A 16 -24.23 19.65 -5.09
CA LEU A 16 -23.74 18.35 -5.57
C LEU A 16 -22.26 18.39 -6.00
N LEU A 17 -21.82 19.49 -6.62
CA LEU A 17 -20.42 19.67 -7.00
C LEU A 17 -19.49 19.81 -5.80
N PHE A 18 -19.93 20.51 -4.74
CA PHE A 18 -19.16 20.63 -3.49
C PHE A 18 -19.01 19.29 -2.76
N PHE A 19 -20.07 18.46 -2.70
CA PHE A 19 -19.98 17.13 -2.10
C PHE A 19 -19.04 16.20 -2.86
N ASP A 20 -19.06 16.27 -4.19
CA ASP A 20 -18.19 15.43 -5.01
C ASP A 20 -16.71 15.87 -4.93
N ALA A 21 -16.45 17.18 -4.85
CA ALA A 21 -15.11 17.70 -4.58
C ALA A 21 -14.59 17.25 -3.20
N ALA A 22 -15.40 17.39 -2.14
CA ALA A 22 -15.02 16.97 -0.80
C ALA A 22 -14.85 15.44 -0.67
N ARG A 23 -15.62 14.65 -1.44
CA ARG A 23 -15.43 13.20 -1.54
C ARG A 23 -14.11 12.86 -2.23
N ARG A 24 -13.81 13.50 -3.37
CA ARG A 24 -12.54 13.31 -4.08
C ARG A 24 -11.34 13.65 -3.21
N THR A 25 -11.35 14.78 -2.51
CA THR A 25 -10.27 15.15 -1.58
C THR A 25 -10.06 14.10 -0.48
N ARG A 26 -11.14 13.55 0.09
CA ARG A 26 -11.05 12.47 1.08
C ARG A 26 -10.44 11.19 0.50
N GLN A 27 -10.82 10.82 -0.72
CA GLN A 27 -10.26 9.65 -1.39
C GLN A 27 -8.76 9.84 -1.68
N THR A 28 -8.36 11.01 -2.20
CA THR A 28 -6.94 11.35 -2.39
C THR A 28 -6.15 11.24 -1.09
N GLY A 29 -6.65 11.84 0.00
CA GLY A 29 -6.00 11.75 1.31
C GLY A 29 -5.89 10.32 1.84
N ALA A 30 -6.90 9.48 1.62
CA ALA A 30 -6.86 8.07 2.00
C ALA A 30 -5.83 7.28 1.17
N MET A 31 -5.74 7.53 -0.14
CA MET A 31 -4.72 6.92 -1.01
C MET A 31 -3.31 7.31 -0.59
N ASP A 32 -3.07 8.58 -0.26
CA ASP A 32 -1.77 9.04 0.24
C ASP A 32 -1.43 8.39 1.59
N ALA A 33 -2.42 8.20 2.48
CA ALA A 33 -2.21 7.49 3.74
C ALA A 33 -1.82 6.01 3.52
N ILE A 34 -2.46 5.33 2.57
CA ILE A 34 -2.11 3.96 2.17
C ILE A 34 -0.69 3.92 1.62
N ARG A 35 -0.33 4.84 0.71
CA ARG A 35 1.02 4.92 0.13
C ARG A 35 2.08 5.11 1.22
N HIS A 36 1.88 6.08 2.12
CA HIS A 36 2.82 6.33 3.21
C HIS A 36 2.93 5.14 4.16
N TYR A 37 1.81 4.46 4.45
CA TYR A 37 1.84 3.27 5.28
C TYR A 37 2.64 2.14 4.63
N PHE A 38 2.42 1.87 3.33
CA PHE A 38 3.18 0.89 2.59
C PHE A 38 4.68 1.18 2.60
N LEU A 39 5.07 2.43 2.31
CA LEU A 39 6.48 2.85 2.36
C LEU A 39 7.10 2.70 3.76
N ALA A 40 6.35 3.03 4.81
CA ALA A 40 6.81 2.84 6.19
C ALA A 40 7.03 1.36 6.51
N GLN A 41 6.17 0.46 6.00
CA GLN A 41 6.35 -0.98 6.17
C GLN A 41 7.59 -1.49 5.43
N LEU A 42 7.87 -0.99 4.22
CA LEU A 42 9.11 -1.34 3.51
C LEU A 42 10.35 -0.88 4.28
N ALA A 43 10.35 0.35 4.81
CA ALA A 43 11.47 0.87 5.59
C ALA A 43 11.69 0.08 6.89
N GLU A 44 10.62 -0.34 7.57
CA GLU A 44 10.71 -1.16 8.78
C GLU A 44 11.33 -2.54 8.48
N GLN A 45 10.88 -3.20 7.40
CA GLN A 45 11.45 -4.48 6.98
C GLN A 45 12.90 -4.35 6.50
N GLU A 46 13.26 -3.25 5.85
CA GLU A 46 14.64 -3.00 5.41
C GLU A 46 15.59 -2.80 6.59
N ALA A 47 15.14 -2.09 7.64
CA ALA A 47 15.90 -1.95 8.87
C ALA A 47 16.08 -3.31 9.58
N GLU A 48 15.06 -4.16 9.59
CA GLU A 48 15.16 -5.51 10.14
C GLU A 48 16.14 -6.39 9.35
N ALA A 49 15.98 -6.43 8.03
CA ALA A 49 16.85 -7.21 7.16
C ALA A 49 18.32 -6.76 7.23
N ALA A 50 18.57 -5.45 7.40
CA ALA A 50 19.91 -4.93 7.64
C ALA A 50 20.51 -5.39 8.97
N ARG A 51 19.69 -5.53 10.03
CA ARG A 51 20.13 -6.12 11.30
C ARG A 51 20.49 -7.59 11.13
N HIS A 52 19.65 -8.36 10.43
CA HIS A 52 19.93 -9.77 10.13
C HIS A 52 21.20 -9.93 9.29
N LEU A 53 21.40 -9.07 8.29
CA LEU A 53 22.60 -9.11 7.45
C LEU A 53 23.89 -8.92 8.25
N GLY A 54 23.88 -8.06 9.27
CA GLY A 54 25.03 -7.74 10.10
C GLY A 54 25.33 -8.72 11.23
N ASP A 55 24.44 -9.68 11.50
CA ASP A 55 24.55 -10.61 12.62
C ASP A 55 24.74 -12.06 12.12
N GLY A 56 25.85 -12.67 12.51
CA GLY A 56 26.24 -14.03 12.11
C GLY A 56 25.25 -15.11 12.56
N TYR A 57 24.37 -14.84 13.53
CA TYR A 57 23.26 -15.72 13.90
C TYR A 57 22.31 -16.01 12.71
N TRP A 58 22.16 -15.05 11.80
CA TRP A 58 21.26 -15.13 10.65
C TRP A 58 21.91 -15.75 9.41
N ILE A 59 23.09 -16.35 9.57
CA ILE A 59 23.73 -17.14 8.53
C ILE A 59 23.38 -18.60 8.78
N ASP A 60 22.67 -19.21 7.82
CA ASP A 60 22.39 -20.65 7.88
C ASP A 60 23.72 -21.42 7.86
N SER A 61 23.98 -22.15 8.93
CA SER A 61 25.25 -22.85 9.15
C SER A 61 25.49 -24.02 8.19
N ARG A 62 24.45 -24.52 7.52
CA ARG A 62 24.52 -25.66 6.59
C ARG A 62 24.80 -25.21 5.16
N THR A 63 24.30 -24.04 4.77
CA THR A 63 24.33 -23.52 3.40
C THR A 63 25.22 -22.29 3.25
N GLY A 64 25.57 -21.63 4.35
CA GLY A 64 26.32 -20.37 4.38
C GLY A 64 25.53 -19.17 3.89
N ARG A 65 24.22 -19.31 3.68
CA ARG A 65 23.34 -18.26 3.15
C ARG A 65 22.92 -17.33 4.28
N ASN A 66 22.92 -16.02 4.01
CA ASN A 66 22.47 -15.01 4.97
C ASN A 66 21.00 -14.67 4.74
N VAL A 67 20.17 -14.85 5.78
CA VAL A 67 18.73 -14.58 5.75
C VAL A 67 18.43 -13.11 5.41
N GLY A 68 19.20 -12.17 5.96
CA GLY A 68 19.03 -10.75 5.66
C GLY A 68 19.21 -10.41 4.18
N LEU A 69 20.00 -11.21 3.43
CA LEU A 69 20.12 -11.04 1.98
C LEU A 69 18.82 -11.43 1.26
N ASP A 70 18.17 -12.51 1.69
CA ASP A 70 16.91 -12.98 1.10
C ASP A 70 15.78 -11.98 1.35
N GLU A 71 15.71 -11.45 2.56
CA GLU A 71 14.76 -10.41 2.95
C GLU A 71 15.00 -9.11 2.15
N LEU A 72 16.27 -8.67 1.99
CA LEU A 72 16.60 -7.49 1.18
C LEU A 72 16.24 -7.67 -0.29
N GLN A 73 16.45 -8.86 -0.86
CA GLN A 73 16.03 -9.15 -2.24
C GLN A 73 14.51 -9.07 -2.39
N ALA A 74 13.76 -9.63 -1.43
CA ALA A 74 12.31 -9.55 -1.41
C ALA A 74 11.79 -8.10 -1.28
N ILE A 75 12.44 -7.30 -0.42
CA ILE A 75 12.13 -5.87 -0.27
C ILE A 75 12.43 -5.10 -1.57
N GLY A 76 13.55 -5.40 -2.22
CA GLY A 76 13.90 -4.84 -3.52
C GLY A 76 12.82 -5.13 -4.58
N ALA A 77 12.29 -6.35 -4.60
CA ALA A 77 11.20 -6.71 -5.51
C ALA A 77 9.90 -5.94 -5.20
N MET A 78 9.55 -5.74 -3.92
CA MET A 78 8.38 -4.94 -3.52
C MET A 78 8.54 -3.45 -3.85
N LYS A 79 9.75 -2.90 -3.76
CA LYS A 79 10.04 -1.49 -4.12
C LYS A 79 9.78 -1.19 -5.60
N ALA A 80 9.71 -2.21 -6.46
CA ALA A 80 9.37 -2.05 -7.87
C ALA A 80 7.86 -1.86 -8.14
N ILE A 81 7.00 -1.97 -7.12
CA ILE A 81 5.56 -1.76 -7.26
C ILE A 81 5.28 -0.28 -7.54
N ALA A 82 4.49 -0.01 -8.58
CA ALA A 82 4.06 1.34 -8.92
C ALA A 82 3.06 1.87 -7.87
N LEU A 83 3.34 3.06 -7.33
CA LEU A 83 2.54 3.69 -6.26
C LEU A 83 1.61 4.80 -6.76
N ASP A 84 1.75 5.22 -8.01
CA ASP A 84 0.84 6.20 -8.60
C ASP A 84 -0.51 5.53 -8.88
N PRO A 85 -1.64 6.20 -8.58
CA PRO A 85 -2.95 5.67 -8.92
C PRO A 85 -3.07 5.45 -10.43
N ARG A 86 -3.59 4.29 -10.81
CA ARG A 86 -3.90 3.97 -12.21
C ARG A 86 -5.24 4.61 -12.60
N PRO A 87 -5.51 4.83 -13.90
CA PRO A 87 -6.84 5.27 -14.36
C PRO A 87 -7.95 4.33 -13.84
N GLY A 88 -9.00 4.88 -13.22
CA GLY A 88 -10.06 4.08 -12.57
C GLY A 88 -9.82 3.74 -11.10
N GLU A 89 -8.71 4.18 -10.50
CA GLU A 89 -8.44 4.06 -9.06
C GLU A 89 -8.79 5.35 -8.31
N GLU A 90 -9.98 5.93 -8.53
CA GLU A 90 -10.42 7.12 -7.79
C GLU A 90 -10.94 6.80 -6.37
N ASP A 91 -11.09 5.51 -6.05
CA ASP A 91 -11.47 5.01 -4.72
C ASP A 91 -10.28 4.33 -4.03
N ALA A 92 -10.03 4.72 -2.78
CA ALA A 92 -8.94 4.21 -1.97
C ALA A 92 -9.00 2.69 -1.73
N HIS A 93 -10.18 2.08 -1.72
CA HIS A 93 -10.32 0.62 -1.60
C HIS A 93 -9.87 -0.10 -2.89
N ILE A 94 -10.14 0.49 -4.05
CA ILE A 94 -9.66 -0.05 -5.34
C ILE A 94 -8.14 0.06 -5.39
N TYR A 95 -7.60 1.22 -5.02
CA TYR A 95 -6.15 1.45 -4.93
C TYR A 95 -5.47 0.47 -3.96
N LEU A 96 -6.04 0.25 -2.77
CA LEU A 96 -5.54 -0.71 -1.79
C LEU A 96 -5.60 -2.15 -2.33
N GLY A 97 -6.73 -2.55 -2.89
CA GLY A 97 -6.91 -3.88 -3.46
C GLY A 97 -5.89 -4.19 -4.56
N ARG A 98 -5.59 -3.19 -5.40
CA ARG A 98 -4.56 -3.32 -6.43
C ARG A 98 -3.15 -3.41 -5.85
N LEU A 99 -2.78 -2.65 -4.81
CA LEU A 99 -1.48 -2.83 -4.14
C LEU A 99 -1.32 -4.25 -3.54
N LEU A 100 -2.39 -4.79 -2.96
CA LEU A 100 -2.38 -6.16 -2.43
C LEU A 100 -2.24 -7.20 -3.55
N ALA A 101 -2.86 -6.99 -4.70
CA ALA A 101 -2.68 -7.84 -5.88
C ALA A 101 -1.25 -7.75 -6.43
N ASP A 102 -0.69 -6.53 -6.54
CA ASP A 102 0.70 -6.33 -6.98
C ASP A 102 1.68 -7.05 -6.02
N LEU A 103 1.40 -7.09 -4.71
CA LEU A 103 2.20 -7.84 -3.72
C LEU A 103 2.09 -9.36 -3.90
N ASP A 104 0.91 -9.89 -4.23
CA ASP A 104 0.76 -11.31 -4.56
C ASP A 104 1.53 -11.68 -5.83
N ASP A 105 1.47 -10.83 -6.86
CA ASP A 105 2.26 -11.00 -8.09
C ASP A 105 3.77 -10.94 -7.82
N VAL A 106 4.23 -10.07 -6.91
CA VAL A 106 5.62 -10.07 -6.44
C VAL A 106 5.95 -11.38 -5.73
N ALA A 107 5.12 -11.86 -4.83
CA ALA A 107 5.35 -13.13 -4.13
C ALA A 107 5.43 -14.30 -5.12
N ASN A 108 4.52 -14.39 -6.10
CA ASN A 108 4.50 -15.44 -7.10
C ASN A 108 5.76 -15.43 -7.98
N ARG A 109 6.20 -14.24 -8.43
CA ARG A 109 7.45 -14.10 -9.18
C ARG A 109 8.67 -14.43 -8.33
N PHE A 110 8.70 -14.01 -7.08
CA PHE A 110 9.80 -14.29 -6.16
C PHE A 110 9.96 -15.79 -5.92
N ARG A 111 8.85 -16.52 -5.70
CA ARG A 111 8.85 -18.00 -5.60
C ARG A 111 9.40 -18.68 -6.84
N ALA A 112 9.14 -18.14 -8.03
CA ALA A 112 9.59 -18.71 -9.29
C ALA A 112 11.07 -18.41 -9.59
N ALA A 113 11.59 -17.27 -9.13
CA ALA A 113 12.91 -16.76 -9.52
C ALA A 113 14.01 -17.02 -8.48
N ALA A 114 13.69 -16.98 -7.19
CA ALA A 114 14.68 -17.05 -6.13
C ALA A 114 14.70 -18.43 -5.47
N PRO A 115 15.89 -19.07 -5.29
CA PRO A 115 16.04 -20.08 -4.29
C PRO A 115 16.00 -19.39 -2.92
N ASP A 116 14.80 -19.26 -2.36
CA ASP A 116 14.51 -18.90 -0.96
C ASP A 116 14.14 -20.20 -0.22
N PRO A 117 15.13 -21.09 0.04
CA PRO A 117 14.87 -22.45 0.52
C PRO A 117 14.18 -22.46 1.88
N ASP A 118 14.46 -21.45 2.71
CA ASP A 118 13.94 -21.34 4.07
C ASP A 118 12.71 -20.41 4.15
N GLY A 119 12.37 -19.72 3.06
CA GLY A 119 11.14 -18.96 2.90
C GLY A 119 11.14 -17.58 3.57
N TYR A 120 12.31 -17.05 3.96
CA TYR A 120 12.41 -15.78 4.68
C TYR A 120 12.01 -14.60 3.80
N GLY A 121 12.48 -14.56 2.54
CA GLY A 121 12.07 -13.51 1.60
C GLY A 121 10.56 -13.52 1.34
N ILE A 122 9.97 -14.71 1.16
CA ILE A 122 8.52 -14.87 1.02
C ILE A 122 7.77 -14.45 2.30
N ALA A 123 8.31 -14.76 3.49
CA ALA A 123 7.72 -14.37 4.75
C ALA A 123 7.72 -12.83 4.93
N THR A 124 8.76 -12.14 4.48
CA THR A 124 8.82 -10.66 4.46
C THR A 124 7.71 -10.07 3.60
N ILE A 125 7.50 -10.57 2.38
CA ILE A 125 6.43 -10.11 1.48
C ILE A 125 5.05 -10.33 2.12
N GLY A 126 4.84 -11.53 2.68
CA GLY A 126 3.60 -11.87 3.38
C GLY A 126 3.34 -10.99 4.61
N THR A 127 4.38 -10.57 5.32
CA THR A 127 4.27 -9.65 6.46
C THR A 127 3.81 -8.27 6.02
N VAL A 128 4.40 -7.71 4.96
CA VAL A 128 3.97 -6.42 4.42
C VAL A 128 2.52 -6.48 3.92
N ALA A 129 2.16 -7.52 3.15
CA ALA A 129 0.79 -7.71 2.65
C ALA A 129 -0.24 -7.80 3.77
N ARG A 130 0.00 -8.60 4.81
CA ARG A 130 -0.91 -8.72 5.97
C ARG A 130 -1.10 -7.39 6.70
N ARG A 131 -0.01 -6.67 6.94
CA ARG A 131 -0.07 -5.37 7.63
C ARG A 131 -0.79 -4.33 6.79
N LEU A 132 -0.55 -4.30 5.49
CA LEU A 132 -1.25 -3.42 4.55
C LEU A 132 -2.75 -3.75 4.46
N ALA A 133 -3.12 -5.03 4.43
CA ALA A 133 -4.52 -5.45 4.43
C ALA A 133 -5.27 -5.09 5.72
N ALA A 134 -4.57 -5.05 6.86
CA ALA A 134 -5.11 -4.64 8.14
C ALA A 134 -5.17 -3.10 8.32
N PHE A 135 -4.65 -2.32 7.38
CA PHE A 135 -4.61 -0.87 7.49
C PHE A 135 -5.97 -0.24 7.19
N ASP A 136 -6.54 0.44 8.17
CA ASP A 136 -7.73 1.30 7.99
C ASP A 136 -7.31 2.78 7.84
N PRO A 137 -7.32 3.36 6.62
CA PRO A 137 -7.01 4.78 6.42
C PRO A 137 -8.02 5.70 7.12
N SER A 138 -9.25 5.24 7.33
CA SER A 138 -10.36 5.99 7.95
C SER A 138 -10.13 6.24 9.44
N ALA A 139 -9.42 5.32 10.12
CA ALA A 139 -9.07 5.46 11.53
C ALA A 139 -8.06 6.58 11.77
N ARG A 140 -7.13 6.82 10.84
CA ARG A 140 -6.15 7.91 10.95
C ARG A 140 -6.72 9.30 10.63
N CYS A 141 -7.69 9.40 9.73
CA CYS A 141 -8.32 10.69 9.42
C CYS A 141 -9.20 11.24 10.56
N ARG A 142 -9.65 10.40 11.50
CA ARG A 142 -10.43 10.82 12.68
C ARG A 142 -9.58 11.43 13.81
N SER A 143 -8.25 11.37 13.69
CA SER A 143 -7.31 11.75 14.74
C SER A 143 -6.68 13.13 14.53
N ALA A 144 -7.08 13.89 13.50
CA ALA A 144 -6.62 15.26 13.30
C ALA A 144 -7.51 16.21 14.14
N PRO A 145 -6.94 17.00 15.07
CA PRO A 145 -7.68 17.96 15.89
C PRO A 145 -8.25 19.13 15.08
#